data_AF-A0ABD5AZQ7-F1
#
_entry.id   AF-A0ABD5AZQ7-F1
#
_cell.length_a   1.000
_cell.length_b   1.000
_cell.length_c   1.000
_cell.angle_alpha   90.00
_cell.angle_beta   90.00
_cell.angle_gamma   90.00
#
_symmetry.space_group_name_H-M   'P 1'
#
loop_
_entity.id
_entity.type
_entity.pdbx_description
1 polymer ?
#
loop_
_entity_poly.entity_id
_entity_poly.type
_entity_poly.pdbx_seq_one_letter_code
_entity_poly.pdbx_strand_id
1 'polypeptide(L)'
;IIFVLLIAALLYGAYYAYNHYISDEQSHQTTESQQSNESDQNRDQSTGPSIDVFSDDFDQGYMKSASTSGYRGVYNGMTREEVEDKFGTSNGSVESLKWSYETYGDLAVAYDDNEVVSVGVAPNHISEDQFLSMYNEPDDRNSSQLIYDSNKDNDLS
;
A
#
# COMPACT_ATOMS: atom_id res chain seq x y z
N ILE A 1 33.83 9.16 -9.93
CA ILE A 1 33.57 10.07 -8.78
C ILE A 1 32.41 11.04 -9.05
N ILE A 2 32.30 11.62 -10.25
CA ILE A 2 31.16 12.50 -10.62
C ILE A 2 29.78 11.81 -10.49
N PHE A 3 29.68 10.52 -10.88
CA PHE A 3 28.42 9.76 -10.82
C PHE A 3 27.91 9.48 -9.39
N VAL A 4 28.81 9.30 -8.41
CA VAL A 4 28.42 9.02 -7.00
C VAL A 4 27.90 10.29 -6.32
N LEU A 5 28.42 11.46 -6.70
CA LEU A 5 27.98 12.75 -6.16
C LEU A 5 26.58 13.15 -6.63
N LEU A 6 26.20 12.77 -7.86
CA LEU A 6 24.86 13.03 -8.41
C LEU A 6 23.76 12.24 -7.67
N ILE A 7 24.04 10.99 -7.31
CA ILE A 7 23.08 10.15 -6.56
C ILE A 7 22.91 10.69 -5.13
N ALA A 8 23.99 11.10 -4.46
CA ALA A 8 23.89 11.67 -3.11
C ALA A 8 23.11 13.00 -3.08
N ALA A 9 23.28 13.85 -4.11
CA ALA A 9 22.55 15.11 -4.22
C ALA A 9 21.05 14.90 -4.50
N LEU A 10 20.68 13.90 -5.31
CA LEU A 10 19.29 13.54 -5.57
C LEU A 10 18.58 13.01 -4.31
N LEU A 11 19.24 12.14 -3.53
CA LEU A 11 18.69 11.63 -2.27
C LEU A 11 18.51 12.74 -1.23
N TYR A 12 19.46 13.68 -1.13
CA TYR A 12 19.35 14.81 -0.21
C TYR A 12 18.25 15.80 -0.61
N GLY A 13 18.07 16.06 -1.90
CA GLY A 13 17.00 16.91 -2.41
C GLY A 13 15.61 16.34 -2.15
N ALA A 14 15.42 15.03 -2.36
CA ALA A 14 14.16 14.35 -2.09
C ALA A 14 13.80 14.32 -0.59
N TYR A 15 14.79 14.09 0.29
CA TYR A 15 14.58 14.12 1.74
C TYR A 15 14.19 15.52 2.27
N TYR A 16 14.83 16.58 1.77
CA TYR A 16 14.57 17.94 2.24
C TYR A 16 13.19 18.46 1.80
N ALA A 17 12.74 18.14 0.58
CA ALA A 17 11.44 18.57 0.08
C ALA A 17 10.27 17.91 0.84
N TYR A 18 10.42 16.66 1.27
CA TYR A 18 9.42 15.95 2.06
C TYR A 18 9.22 16.59 3.44
N ASN A 19 10.31 16.97 4.12
CA ASN A 19 10.23 17.56 5.45
C ASN A 19 9.81 19.05 5.47
N HIS A 20 9.84 19.75 4.33
CA HIS A 20 9.46 21.17 4.28
C HIS A 20 7.99 21.40 3.89
N TYR A 21 7.26 20.38 3.43
CA TYR A 21 5.85 20.49 3.02
C TYR A 21 4.84 20.02 4.09
N ILE A 22 5.32 19.47 5.22
CA ILE A 22 4.49 19.11 6.37
C ILE A 22 4.82 20.06 7.53
N SER A 23 4.52 21.34 7.35
CA SER A 23 4.50 22.34 8.42
C SER A 23 3.65 23.52 7.97
N ASP A 24 2.33 23.30 7.98
CA ASP A 24 1.33 24.30 8.35
C ASP A 24 -0.06 23.67 8.22
N GLU A 25 -0.66 23.31 9.36
CA GLU A 25 -1.95 23.89 9.73
C GLU A 25 -2.21 23.71 11.23
N GLN A 26 -2.54 24.83 11.88
CA GLN A 26 -2.76 25.00 13.29
C GLN A 26 -4.17 24.58 13.74
N SER A 27 -4.20 24.09 14.99
CA SER A 27 -5.22 24.32 16.02
C SER A 27 -6.60 23.68 15.85
N HIS A 28 -6.98 22.85 16.83
CA HIS A 28 -7.86 23.31 17.91
C HIS A 28 -7.61 22.47 19.18
N GLN A 29 -7.32 23.15 20.29
CA GLN A 29 -7.34 22.60 21.64
C GLN A 29 -8.78 22.34 22.08
N THR A 30 -9.01 21.24 22.78
CA THR A 30 -9.92 21.24 23.93
C THR A 30 -9.40 20.26 24.99
N THR A 31 -9.32 20.75 26.22
CA THR A 31 -8.81 20.08 27.42
C THR A 31 -9.96 19.46 28.24
N GLU A 32 -9.62 18.44 29.04
CA GLU A 32 -10.30 17.82 30.21
C GLU A 32 -10.69 16.35 29.96
N SER A 33 -10.40 15.36 30.81
CA SER A 33 -9.76 15.31 32.13
C SER A 33 -9.35 13.85 32.45
N GLN A 34 -8.50 13.70 33.47
CA GLN A 34 -7.74 12.51 33.86
C GLN A 34 -8.59 11.31 34.35
N GLN A 35 -8.20 10.08 34.00
CA GLN A 35 -8.00 9.01 35.00
C GLN A 35 -7.16 7.86 34.43
N SER A 36 -6.04 7.58 35.10
CA SER A 36 -5.16 6.44 34.90
C SER A 36 -5.85 5.11 35.23
N ASN A 37 -5.66 4.09 34.40
CA ASN A 37 -5.07 2.80 34.82
C ASN A 37 -4.98 1.82 33.64
N GLU A 38 -3.86 1.09 33.66
CA GLU A 38 -3.57 -0.17 32.98
C GLU A 38 -3.16 -0.11 31.50
N SER A 39 -1.90 -0.54 31.31
CA SER A 39 -1.18 -0.69 30.06
C SER A 39 -1.79 -1.80 29.22
N ASP A 40 -2.89 -1.53 28.54
CA ASP A 40 -3.18 -2.19 27.28
C ASP A 40 -2.64 -1.29 26.18
N GLN A 41 -1.59 -1.76 25.51
CA GLN A 41 -1.15 -1.15 24.25
C GLN A 41 -2.33 -1.20 23.29
N ASN A 42 -3.05 -0.08 23.19
CA ASN A 42 -3.92 0.22 22.07
C ASN A 42 -3.04 0.21 20.82
N ARG A 43 -2.84 -0.97 20.24
CA ARG A 43 -2.30 -1.12 18.88
C ARG A 43 -3.40 -0.59 17.99
N ASP A 44 -3.28 0.68 17.65
CA ASP A 44 -4.23 1.40 16.82
C ASP A 44 -4.56 0.59 15.56
N GLN A 45 -5.84 0.51 15.21
CA GLN A 45 -6.30 -0.09 13.95
C GLN A 45 -5.50 0.50 12.78
N SER A 46 -5.23 -0.32 11.75
CA SER A 46 -4.51 0.12 10.54
C SER A 46 -4.98 1.49 10.05
N THR A 47 -4.04 2.42 9.93
CA THR A 47 -4.17 3.73 9.28
C THR A 47 -3.78 3.67 7.79
N GLY A 48 -3.63 2.47 7.24
CA GLY A 48 -3.35 2.22 5.83
C GLY A 48 -4.30 2.93 4.85
N PRO A 49 -3.86 3.16 3.60
CA PRO A 49 -4.54 4.05 2.67
C PRO A 49 -5.88 3.47 2.22
N SER A 50 -6.84 4.36 1.93
CA SER A 50 -7.97 4.02 1.08
C SER A 50 -7.61 4.28 -0.39
N ILE A 51 -7.98 3.36 -1.27
CA ILE A 51 -7.64 3.39 -2.69
C ILE A 51 -8.91 3.49 -3.52
N ASP A 52 -9.10 4.62 -4.19
CA ASP A 52 -10.12 4.76 -5.22
C ASP A 52 -9.67 4.03 -6.49
N VAL A 53 -10.20 2.83 -6.69
CA VAL A 53 -9.89 1.96 -7.84
C VAL A 53 -10.42 2.47 -9.18
N PHE A 54 -11.23 3.53 -9.19
CA PHE A 54 -11.73 4.17 -10.41
C PHE A 54 -11.00 5.48 -10.74
N SER A 55 -10.05 5.89 -9.90
CA SER A 55 -9.25 7.11 -10.13
C SER A 55 -8.23 6.92 -11.25
N ASP A 56 -7.91 8.01 -11.95
CA ASP A 56 -6.83 8.05 -12.94
C ASP A 56 -5.48 7.65 -12.32
N ASP A 57 -5.27 8.00 -11.05
CA ASP A 57 -4.06 7.63 -10.29
C ASP A 57 -3.92 6.12 -10.13
N PHE A 58 -5.02 5.40 -9.87
CA PHE A 58 -5.02 3.95 -9.79
C PHE A 58 -4.86 3.31 -11.18
N ASP A 59 -5.59 3.79 -12.17
CA ASP A 59 -5.50 3.29 -13.54
C ASP A 59 -4.08 3.40 -14.11
N GLN A 60 -3.46 4.59 -13.99
CA GLN A 60 -2.11 4.82 -14.52
C GLN A 60 -1.03 4.27 -13.60
N GLY A 61 -1.21 4.37 -12.29
CA GLY A 61 -0.19 4.04 -11.30
C GLY A 61 -0.15 2.56 -10.91
N TYR A 62 -1.24 1.82 -11.12
CA TYR A 62 -1.34 0.40 -10.77
C TYR A 62 -1.68 -0.47 -11.97
N MET A 63 -2.81 -0.22 -12.64
CA MET A 63 -3.33 -1.11 -13.70
C MET A 63 -2.47 -1.11 -14.97
N LYS A 64 -1.97 0.07 -15.36
CA LYS A 64 -1.15 0.27 -16.56
C LYS A 64 0.35 0.37 -16.29
N SER A 65 0.76 0.18 -15.04
CA SER A 65 2.18 0.22 -14.64
C SER A 65 2.69 -1.19 -14.32
N ALA A 66 4.00 -1.39 -14.44
CA ALA A 66 4.64 -2.59 -13.92
C ALA A 66 4.74 -2.47 -12.39
N SER A 67 3.64 -2.74 -11.67
CA SER A 67 3.58 -2.70 -10.19
C SER A 67 4.23 -3.92 -9.51
N THR A 68 5.21 -4.56 -10.16
CA THR A 68 5.79 -5.85 -9.72
C THR A 68 6.71 -5.73 -8.51
N SER A 69 7.24 -4.53 -8.22
CA SER A 69 8.15 -4.30 -7.10
C SER A 69 7.47 -3.76 -5.84
N GLY A 70 6.18 -3.43 -5.90
CA GLY A 70 5.42 -2.86 -4.80
C GLY A 70 4.49 -1.72 -5.22
N TYR A 71 3.76 -1.18 -4.25
CA TYR A 71 2.75 -0.14 -4.47
C TYR A 71 2.52 0.71 -3.21
N ARG A 72 2.18 2.00 -3.39
CA ARG A 72 1.86 2.97 -2.31
C ARG A 72 2.86 2.99 -1.15
N GLY A 73 4.15 2.87 -1.48
CA GLY A 73 5.23 2.97 -0.49
C GLY A 73 5.48 1.69 0.30
N VAL A 74 4.89 0.55 -0.08
CA VAL A 74 5.32 -0.79 0.33
C VAL A 74 6.04 -1.43 -0.85
N TYR A 75 7.24 -1.98 -0.62
CA TYR A 75 8.06 -2.60 -1.66
C TYR A 75 8.57 -3.96 -1.19
N ASN A 76 8.85 -4.85 -2.14
CA ASN A 76 9.41 -6.16 -1.84
C ASN A 76 10.72 -6.01 -1.03
N GLY A 77 10.89 -6.86 -0.01
CA GLY A 77 12.02 -6.83 0.91
C GLY A 77 11.87 -5.90 2.12
N MET A 78 10.80 -5.09 2.22
CA MET A 78 10.47 -4.44 3.49
C MET A 78 10.10 -5.48 4.55
N THR A 79 10.47 -5.23 5.79
CA THR A 79 10.02 -6.05 6.92
C THR A 79 8.57 -5.74 7.29
N ARG A 80 7.87 -6.69 7.92
CA ARG A 80 6.54 -6.44 8.50
C ARG A 80 6.56 -5.25 9.47
N GLU A 81 7.62 -5.11 10.26
CA GLU A 81 7.78 -3.99 11.20
C GLU A 81 7.85 -2.63 10.48
N GLU A 82 8.56 -2.52 9.36
CA GLU A 82 8.60 -1.29 8.55
C GLU A 82 7.23 -0.94 7.94
N VAL A 83 6.41 -1.94 7.60
CA VAL A 83 5.04 -1.72 7.13
C VAL A 83 4.14 -1.26 8.28
N GLU A 84 4.27 -1.87 9.45
CA GLU A 84 3.49 -1.51 10.64
C GLU A 84 3.88 -0.15 11.22
N ASP A 85 5.13 0.28 11.11
CA ASP A 85 5.57 1.64 11.46
C ASP A 85 4.86 2.71 10.60
N LYS A 86 4.57 2.38 9.35
CA LYS A 86 3.88 3.28 8.42
C LYS A 86 2.38 3.32 8.61
N PHE A 87 1.76 2.16 8.82
CA PHE A 87 0.31 2.01 8.68
C PHE A 87 -0.36 1.47 9.94
N GLY A 88 0.37 1.28 11.04
CA GLY A 88 -0.12 0.55 12.20
C GLY A 88 -0.28 -0.95 11.93
N THR A 89 -0.88 -1.65 12.87
CA THR A 89 -1.08 -3.10 12.74
C THR A 89 -2.14 -3.43 11.71
N SER A 90 -1.98 -4.58 11.04
CA SER A 90 -2.94 -5.11 10.06
C SER A 90 -4.39 -5.04 10.56
N ASN A 91 -5.31 -4.65 9.67
CA ASN A 91 -6.76 -4.60 9.96
C ASN A 91 -7.55 -5.78 9.39
N GLY A 92 -6.89 -6.78 8.83
CA GLY A 92 -7.56 -7.92 8.22
C GLY A 92 -6.64 -8.82 7.40
N SER A 93 -7.24 -9.72 6.64
CA SER A 93 -6.52 -10.57 5.71
C SER A 93 -7.39 -10.96 4.53
N VAL A 94 -6.75 -11.22 3.40
CA VAL A 94 -7.36 -11.79 2.20
C VAL A 94 -6.47 -12.91 1.68
N GLU A 95 -7.10 -13.99 1.21
CA GLU A 95 -6.39 -15.17 0.74
C GLU A 95 -6.28 -15.19 -0.78
N SER A 96 -5.20 -15.75 -1.28
CA SER A 96 -5.03 -16.13 -2.68
C SER A 96 -4.62 -17.59 -2.84
N LEU A 97 -4.52 -18.07 -4.07
CA LEU A 97 -4.02 -19.42 -4.34
C LEU A 97 -2.59 -19.65 -3.82
N LYS A 98 -1.75 -18.60 -3.81
CA LYS A 98 -0.31 -18.72 -3.52
C LYS A 98 0.08 -18.16 -2.15
N TRP A 99 -0.58 -17.10 -1.72
CA TRP A 99 -0.22 -16.33 -0.53
C TRP A 99 -1.44 -15.92 0.28
N SER A 100 -1.26 -15.87 1.61
CA SER A 100 -2.13 -15.12 2.51
C SER A 100 -1.61 -13.68 2.60
N TYR A 101 -2.50 -12.72 2.45
CA TYR A 101 -2.17 -11.30 2.52
C TYR A 101 -2.76 -10.71 3.80
N GLU A 102 -1.95 -9.95 4.53
CA GLU A 102 -2.42 -9.06 5.58
C GLU A 102 -2.89 -7.75 4.96
N THR A 103 -4.01 -7.20 5.44
CA THR A 103 -4.53 -5.93 4.91
C THR A 103 -4.13 -4.75 5.79
N TYR A 104 -3.84 -3.63 5.14
CA TYR A 104 -3.56 -2.35 5.77
C TYR A 104 -4.38 -1.27 5.04
N GLY A 105 -5.61 -1.02 5.50
CA GLY A 105 -6.58 -0.26 4.72
C GLY A 105 -7.01 -1.06 3.49
N ASP A 106 -6.90 -0.47 2.29
CA ASP A 106 -7.17 -1.13 1.01
C ASP A 106 -5.91 -1.79 0.40
N LEU A 107 -4.74 -1.74 1.06
CA LEU A 107 -3.55 -2.48 0.65
C LEU A 107 -3.59 -3.92 1.16
N ALA A 108 -3.12 -4.85 0.35
CA ALA A 108 -2.89 -6.24 0.72
C ALA A 108 -1.39 -6.56 0.61
N VAL A 109 -0.78 -7.08 1.67
CA VAL A 109 0.67 -7.34 1.73
C VAL A 109 0.92 -8.79 2.13
N ALA A 110 1.62 -9.53 1.28
CA ALA A 110 2.07 -10.89 1.60
C ALA A 110 3.52 -10.87 2.07
N TYR A 111 3.79 -11.65 3.11
CA TYR A 111 5.11 -11.78 3.71
C TYR A 111 5.64 -13.22 3.56
N ASP A 112 6.95 -13.35 3.33
CA ASP A 112 7.72 -14.58 3.50
C ASP A 112 8.92 -14.27 4.40
N ASP A 113 9.18 -15.10 5.40
CA ASP A 113 10.21 -14.86 6.43
C ASP A 113 10.22 -13.41 7.00
N ASN A 114 9.03 -12.85 7.24
CA ASN A 114 8.82 -11.47 7.73
C ASN A 114 9.19 -10.35 6.74
N GLU A 115 9.50 -10.68 5.49
CA GLU A 115 9.77 -9.72 4.41
C GLU A 115 8.63 -9.70 3.37
N VAL A 116 8.32 -8.52 2.84
CA VAL A 116 7.30 -8.35 1.80
C VAL A 116 7.75 -9.06 0.53
N VAL A 117 6.89 -9.95 0.01
CA VAL A 117 7.11 -10.65 -1.27
C VAL A 117 6.10 -10.27 -2.34
N SER A 118 4.96 -9.69 -1.96
CA SER A 118 3.93 -9.24 -2.89
C SER A 118 3.09 -8.15 -2.26
N VAL A 119 2.71 -7.16 -3.08
CA VAL A 119 1.77 -6.10 -2.71
C VAL A 119 0.60 -6.11 -3.69
N GLY A 120 -0.61 -6.01 -3.17
CA GLY A 120 -1.86 -5.99 -3.90
C GLY A 120 -2.81 -4.91 -3.39
N VAL A 121 -3.97 -4.82 -4.03
CA VAL A 121 -5.05 -3.89 -3.65
C VAL A 121 -6.33 -4.69 -3.41
N ALA A 122 -6.93 -4.54 -2.23
CA ALA A 122 -8.07 -5.31 -1.76
C ALA A 122 -9.11 -4.38 -1.09
N PRO A 123 -9.83 -3.56 -1.87
CA PRO A 123 -10.84 -2.65 -1.33
C PRO A 123 -12.04 -3.43 -0.81
N ASN A 124 -12.56 -3.04 0.35
CA ASN A 124 -13.72 -3.70 0.98
C ASN A 124 -15.08 -3.04 0.67
N HIS A 125 -15.07 -1.94 -0.08
CA HIS A 125 -16.24 -1.08 -0.31
C HIS A 125 -16.74 -1.09 -1.76
N ILE A 126 -16.10 -1.85 -2.65
CA ILE A 126 -16.46 -1.99 -4.08
C ILE A 126 -16.71 -3.47 -4.39
N SER A 127 -17.78 -3.77 -5.14
CA SER A 127 -18.02 -5.15 -5.60
C SER A 127 -17.19 -5.49 -6.84
N GLU A 128 -16.93 -6.78 -7.05
CA GLU A 128 -16.28 -7.28 -8.27
C GLU A 128 -17.00 -6.80 -9.54
N ASP A 129 -18.34 -6.90 -9.60
CA ASP A 129 -19.14 -6.43 -10.75
C ASP A 129 -18.94 -4.93 -11.05
N GLN A 130 -18.84 -4.10 -10.01
CA GLN A 130 -18.56 -2.67 -10.19
C GLN A 130 -17.17 -2.45 -10.77
N PHE A 131 -16.17 -3.18 -10.28
CA PHE A 131 -14.80 -3.12 -10.79
C PHE A 131 -14.72 -3.57 -12.25
N LEU A 132 -15.34 -4.71 -12.59
CA LEU A 132 -15.38 -5.27 -13.94
C LEU A 132 -16.14 -4.36 -14.93
N SER A 133 -17.12 -3.57 -14.48
CA SER A 133 -17.81 -2.61 -15.35
C SER A 133 -16.90 -1.52 -15.93
N MET A 134 -15.79 -1.21 -15.23
CA MET A 134 -14.81 -0.21 -15.66
C MET A 134 -13.64 -0.84 -16.42
N TYR A 135 -13.08 -1.93 -15.90
CA TYR A 135 -11.85 -2.54 -16.44
C TYR A 135 -12.09 -3.70 -17.40
N ASN A 136 -13.35 -4.13 -17.59
CA ASN A 136 -13.77 -5.31 -18.35
C ASN A 136 -13.28 -6.63 -17.70
N GLU A 137 -13.48 -7.75 -18.40
CA GLU A 137 -12.99 -9.05 -17.95
C GLU A 137 -11.46 -9.05 -17.79
N PRO A 138 -10.93 -9.66 -16.72
CA PRO A 138 -9.50 -9.82 -16.54
C PRO A 138 -8.94 -10.82 -17.55
N ASP A 139 -7.61 -10.81 -17.70
CA ASP A 139 -6.91 -11.75 -18.58
C ASP A 139 -6.87 -13.16 -18.01
N ASP A 140 -6.78 -13.24 -16.67
CA ASP A 140 -6.97 -14.48 -15.92
C ASP A 140 -7.69 -14.17 -14.61
N ARG A 141 -8.41 -15.16 -14.08
CA ARG A 141 -9.09 -15.05 -12.78
C ARG A 141 -9.04 -16.37 -12.02
N ASN A 142 -8.84 -16.25 -10.73
CA ASN A 142 -9.07 -17.34 -9.79
C ASN A 142 -10.08 -16.93 -8.71
N SER A 143 -10.34 -17.80 -7.73
CA SER A 143 -11.41 -17.62 -6.74
C SER A 143 -11.31 -16.32 -5.92
N SER A 144 -10.15 -15.66 -5.87
CA SER A 144 -9.96 -14.45 -5.07
C SER A 144 -9.06 -13.40 -5.73
N GLN A 145 -8.71 -13.56 -7.00
CA GLN A 145 -7.84 -12.61 -7.72
C GLN A 145 -8.30 -12.40 -9.16
N LEU A 146 -8.22 -11.14 -9.59
CA LEU A 146 -8.37 -10.71 -10.97
C LEU A 146 -6.98 -10.29 -11.47
N ILE A 147 -6.53 -10.90 -12.55
CA ILE A 147 -5.19 -10.67 -13.12
C ILE A 147 -5.35 -9.90 -14.42
N TYR A 148 -4.75 -8.71 -14.46
CA TYR A 148 -4.71 -7.86 -15.65
C TYR A 148 -3.26 -7.77 -16.12
N ASP A 149 -3.04 -8.21 -17.35
CA ASP A 149 -1.77 -8.10 -18.04
C ASP A 149 -1.86 -7.00 -19.11
N SER A 150 -1.38 -5.83 -18.74
CA SER A 150 -1.26 -4.68 -19.64
C SER A 150 -0.11 -4.80 -20.64
N ASN A 151 0.78 -5.79 -20.48
CA ASN A 151 1.90 -6.04 -21.40
C ASN A 151 1.82 -7.45 -21.98
N LYS A 152 0.99 -7.63 -23.01
CA LYS A 152 0.79 -8.92 -23.72
C LYS A 152 2.05 -9.60 -24.25
N ASP A 153 3.17 -8.88 -24.31
CA ASP A 153 4.46 -9.39 -24.76
C ASP A 153 5.33 -9.94 -23.61
N ASN A 154 4.85 -9.89 -22.35
CA ASN A 154 5.57 -10.34 -21.15
C ASN A 154 5.31 -11.81 -20.78
N ASP A 155 4.76 -12.61 -21.69
CA ASP A 155 4.56 -14.07 -21.56
C ASP A 155 4.14 -14.53 -20.15
N LEU A 156 3.10 -13.90 -19.58
CA LEU A 156 2.44 -14.36 -18.35
C LEU A 156 1.52 -15.58 -18.56
N SER A 157 1.65 -16.28 -19.70
CA SER A 157 0.83 -17.46 -20.08
C SER A 157 1.07 -18.69 -19.21
#